data_AF-K2QLB2-F1
#
_entry.id   AF-K2QLB2-F1
#
_cell.length_a   1.000
_cell.length_b   1.000
_cell.length_c   1.000
_cell.angle_alpha   90.00
_cell.angle_beta   90.00
_cell.angle_gamma   90.00
#
_symmetry.space_group_name_H-M   'P 1'
#
loop_
_entity.id
_entity.type
_entity.pdbx_description
1 polymer ?
#
loop_
_entity_poly.entity_id
_entity_poly.type
_entity_poly.pdbx_seq_one_letter_code
_entity_poly.pdbx_strand_id
1 'polypeptide(L)'
;MEERKKKGEGIRSIMSSGQSEDEVKMSEALATVAGEHNIKSVTAIALAYVLAKTTNVFPIVGGRKVEHLQDNIQALKIKLTQEQIDFLESVKPFEPGLPSNFVGEEPRVRG
;
A
#
# COMPACT_ATOMS: atom_id res chain seq x y z
N MET A 1 -14.25 -4.99 -3.03
CA MET A 1 -14.00 -5.16 -4.49
C MET A 1 -15.25 -5.01 -5.35
N GLU A 2 -16.35 -5.67 -4.99
CA GLU A 2 -17.62 -5.52 -5.71
C GLU A 2 -18.11 -4.08 -5.78
N GLU A 3 -17.92 -3.31 -4.71
CA GLU A 3 -18.32 -1.91 -4.65
C GLU A 3 -17.54 -1.02 -5.65
N ARG A 4 -16.23 -1.26 -5.82
CA ARG A 4 -15.39 -0.55 -6.81
C ARG A 4 -15.76 -0.91 -8.24
N LYS A 5 -16.00 -2.21 -8.52
CA LYS A 5 -16.49 -2.66 -9.84
C LYS A 5 -17.84 -2.03 -10.18
N LYS A 6 -18.78 -1.97 -9.22
CA LYS A 6 -20.08 -1.30 -9.39
C LYS A 6 -19.96 0.20 -9.68
N LYS A 7 -18.94 0.87 -9.13
CA LYS A 7 -18.65 2.30 -9.35
C LYS A 7 -17.84 2.58 -10.64
N GLY A 8 -17.55 1.55 -11.45
CA GLY A 8 -16.71 1.70 -12.66
C GLY A 8 -15.24 1.98 -12.35
N GLU A 9 -14.80 1.74 -11.11
CA GLU A 9 -13.43 1.94 -10.64
C GLU A 9 -12.62 0.65 -10.80
N GLY A 10 -12.43 0.24 -12.05
CA GLY A 10 -11.55 -0.88 -12.37
C GLY A 10 -10.09 -0.61 -11.95
N ILE A 11 -9.34 -1.68 -11.72
CA ILE A 11 -7.89 -1.59 -11.50
C ILE A 11 -7.25 -1.11 -12.79
N ARG A 12 -6.31 -0.16 -12.66
CA ARG A 12 -5.58 0.36 -13.81
C ARG A 12 -4.61 -0.72 -14.29
N SER A 13 -5.03 -1.45 -15.32
CA SER A 13 -4.22 -2.43 -16.01
C SER A 13 -3.34 -1.74 -17.04
N ILE A 14 -2.04 -1.57 -16.75
CA ILE A 14 -1.03 -1.24 -17.77
C ILE A 14 -0.33 -2.53 -18.22
N MET A 15 -0.06 -3.46 -17.30
CA MET A 15 0.61 -4.74 -17.58
C MET A 15 0.00 -5.96 -16.85
N SER A 16 -1.11 -5.78 -16.11
CA SER A 16 -1.71 -6.84 -15.27
C SER A 16 -3.22 -6.88 -15.42
N SER A 17 -3.82 -8.08 -15.43
CA SER A 17 -5.26 -8.30 -15.58
C SER A 17 -6.05 -8.25 -14.26
N GLY A 18 -5.42 -7.98 -13.11
CA GLY A 18 -6.11 -7.95 -11.82
C GLY A 18 -5.17 -7.83 -10.62
N GLN A 19 -5.67 -8.21 -9.44
CA GLN A 19 -4.81 -8.36 -8.26
C GLN A 19 -4.25 -9.77 -8.19
N SER A 20 -2.99 -9.88 -7.74
CA SER A 20 -2.41 -11.16 -7.35
C SER A 20 -2.94 -11.61 -5.99
N GLU A 21 -2.73 -12.88 -5.63
CA GLU A 21 -3.10 -13.39 -4.30
C GLU A 21 -2.39 -12.64 -3.17
N ASP A 22 -1.13 -12.25 -3.38
CA ASP A 22 -0.36 -11.46 -2.43
C ASP A 22 -0.96 -10.07 -2.22
N GLU A 23 -1.41 -9.41 -3.30
CA GLU A 23 -2.06 -8.10 -3.22
C GLU A 23 -3.40 -8.17 -2.48
N VAL A 24 -4.14 -9.28 -2.61
CA VAL A 24 -5.36 -9.54 -1.84
C VAL A 24 -5.03 -9.70 -0.37
N LYS A 25 -4.07 -10.57 -0.02
CA LYS A 25 -3.63 -10.78 1.38
C LYS A 25 -3.16 -9.48 2.04
N MET A 26 -2.36 -8.68 1.32
CA MET A 26 -1.92 -7.37 1.81
C MET A 26 -3.10 -6.41 2.01
N SER A 27 -4.06 -6.39 1.08
CA SER A 27 -5.26 -5.56 1.24
C SER A 27 -6.10 -5.96 2.45
N GLU A 28 -6.18 -7.25 2.77
CA GLU A 28 -6.90 -7.77 3.94
C GLU A 28 -6.17 -7.45 5.26
N ALA A 29 -4.84 -7.57 5.28
CA ALA A 29 -4.02 -7.21 6.42
C ALA A 29 -4.15 -5.71 6.75
N LEU A 30 -4.05 -4.85 5.73
CA LEU A 30 -4.28 -3.41 5.89
C LEU A 30 -5.70 -3.09 6.38
N ALA A 31 -6.72 -3.83 5.92
CA ALA A 31 -8.09 -3.65 6.38
C ALA A 31 -8.27 -4.07 7.85
N THR A 32 -7.55 -5.10 8.31
CA THR A 32 -7.53 -5.54 9.71
C THR A 32 -7.00 -4.43 10.61
N VAL A 33 -5.83 -3.88 10.26
CA VAL A 33 -5.22 -2.75 11.00
C VAL A 33 -6.11 -1.50 10.93
N ALA A 34 -6.76 -1.26 9.80
CA ALA A 34 -7.72 -0.14 9.68
C ALA A 34 -8.87 -0.29 10.68
N GLY A 35 -9.38 -1.50 10.88
CA GLY A 35 -10.40 -1.82 11.87
C GLY A 35 -9.97 -1.50 13.30
N GLU A 36 -8.74 -1.84 13.68
CA GLU A 36 -8.17 -1.54 15.00
C GLU A 36 -8.11 -0.03 15.29
N HIS A 37 -7.85 0.78 14.25
CA HIS A 37 -7.83 2.23 14.34
C HIS A 37 -9.21 2.89 14.15
N ASN A 38 -10.29 2.11 13.95
CA ASN A 38 -11.63 2.59 13.60
C ASN A 38 -11.66 3.43 12.30
N ILE A 39 -10.82 3.07 11.33
CA ILE A 39 -10.67 3.75 10.05
C ILE A 39 -11.20 2.85 8.94
N LYS A 40 -11.98 3.44 8.03
CA LYS A 40 -12.51 2.72 6.86
C LYS A 40 -11.53 2.69 5.69
N SER A 41 -10.67 3.70 5.58
CA SER A 41 -9.74 3.84 4.47
C SER A 41 -8.49 3.01 4.67
N VAL A 42 -8.38 1.93 3.90
CA VAL A 42 -7.18 1.08 3.80
C VAL A 42 -5.98 1.90 3.26
N THR A 43 -6.24 2.87 2.38
CA THR A 43 -5.22 3.77 1.83
C THR A 43 -4.55 4.60 2.94
N ALA A 44 -5.33 5.05 3.93
CA ALA A 44 -4.80 5.84 5.03
C ALA A 44 -3.78 5.05 5.88
N ILE A 45 -4.07 3.77 6.14
CA ILE A 45 -3.13 2.87 6.84
C ILE A 45 -1.87 2.62 6.01
N ALA A 46 -2.01 2.38 4.70
CA ALA A 46 -0.86 2.16 3.83
C ALA A 46 0.08 3.38 3.80
N LEU A 47 -0.47 4.59 3.76
CA LEU A 47 0.31 5.82 3.82
C LEU A 47 0.98 6.03 5.18
N ALA A 48 0.25 5.75 6.27
CA ALA A 48 0.80 5.81 7.62
C ALA A 48 1.97 4.83 7.80
N TYR A 49 1.88 3.62 7.24
CA TYR A 49 2.97 2.65 7.21
C TYR A 49 4.22 3.19 6.49
N VAL A 50 4.04 3.75 5.29
CA VAL A 50 5.18 4.32 4.52
C VAL A 50 5.83 5.49 5.27
N LEU A 51 5.03 6.35 5.91
CA LEU A 51 5.53 7.45 6.73
C LEU A 51 6.28 6.97 7.98
N ALA A 52 5.86 5.86 8.57
CA ALA A 52 6.49 5.28 9.76
C ALA A 52 7.75 4.47 9.46
N LYS A 53 7.93 4.00 8.22
CA LYS A 53 8.97 3.04 7.85
C LYS A 53 10.40 3.57 8.05
N THR A 54 10.65 4.84 7.73
CA THR A 54 11.95 5.47 8.00
C THR A 54 11.82 6.99 8.00
N THR A 55 12.80 7.66 8.61
CA THR A 55 12.88 9.12 8.66
C THR A 55 13.00 9.73 7.27
N ASN A 56 12.39 10.91 7.08
CA ASN A 56 12.44 11.71 5.85
C ASN A 56 11.76 11.06 4.62
N VAL A 57 10.76 10.21 4.85
CA VAL A 57 9.90 9.67 3.77
C VAL A 57 8.66 10.54 3.59
N PHE A 58 8.45 11.00 2.36
CA PHE A 58 7.26 11.75 1.96
C PHE A 58 6.67 11.10 0.71
N PRO A 59 5.61 10.29 0.83
CA PRO A 59 5.03 9.59 -0.31
C PRO A 59 4.39 10.56 -1.29
N ILE A 60 4.56 10.30 -2.58
CA ILE A 60 3.81 10.99 -3.64
C ILE A 60 2.40 10.39 -3.66
N VAL A 61 1.41 11.17 -3.24
CA VAL A 61 0.02 10.73 -3.17
C VAL A 61 -0.76 11.10 -4.43
N GLY A 62 -1.51 10.14 -4.96
CA GLY A 62 -2.37 10.33 -6.13
C GLY A 62 -3.85 10.12 -5.79
N GLY A 63 -4.73 10.77 -6.53
CA GLY A 63 -6.18 10.62 -6.39
C GLY A 63 -6.91 11.24 -7.56
N ARG A 64 -8.08 10.68 -7.93
CA ARG A 64 -8.95 11.24 -8.99
C ARG A 64 -10.22 11.87 -8.44
N LYS A 65 -10.42 11.79 -7.13
CA LYS A 65 -11.61 12.27 -6.44
C LYS A 65 -11.22 12.92 -5.12
N VAL A 66 -12.09 13.78 -4.62
CA VAL A 66 -11.87 14.53 -3.38
C VAL A 66 -11.82 13.60 -2.18
N GLU A 67 -12.57 12.50 -2.19
CA GLU A 67 -12.58 11.53 -1.08
C GLU A 67 -11.21 10.88 -0.91
N HIS A 68 -10.48 10.62 -2.00
CA HIS A 68 -9.11 10.09 -1.91
C HIS A 68 -8.17 11.09 -1.26
N LEU A 69 -8.32 12.39 -1.54
CA LEU A 69 -7.52 13.43 -0.91
C LEU A 69 -7.78 13.47 0.59
N GLN A 70 -9.05 13.37 1.01
CA GLN A 70 -9.43 13.35 2.42
C GLN A 70 -8.86 12.12 3.14
N ASP A 71 -8.93 10.95 2.52
CA ASP A 71 -8.32 9.71 3.02
C ASP A 71 -6.80 9.85 3.19
N ASN A 72 -6.12 10.47 2.22
CA ASN A 72 -4.68 10.70 2.30
C ASN A 72 -4.30 11.64 3.45
N ILE A 73 -5.11 12.68 3.69
CA ILE A 73 -4.91 13.62 4.82
C ILE A 73 -5.15 12.89 6.15
N GLN A 74 -6.11 11.97 6.21
CA GLN A 74 -6.38 11.19 7.42
C GLN A 74 -5.17 10.38 7.87
N ALA A 75 -4.34 9.89 6.93
CA ALA A 75 -3.12 9.14 7.24
C ALA A 75 -2.17 9.88 8.20
N LEU A 76 -2.11 11.21 8.13
CA LEU A 76 -1.25 12.04 8.98
C LEU A 76 -1.60 11.98 10.47
N LYS A 77 -2.83 11.55 10.80
CA LYS A 77 -3.31 11.42 12.18
C LYS A 77 -3.06 10.03 12.78
N ILE A 78 -2.61 9.09 11.96
CA ILE A 78 -2.46 7.68 12.34
C ILE A 78 -1.04 7.45 12.83
N LYS A 79 -0.91 6.80 13.98
CA LYS A 79 0.36 6.26 14.48
C LYS A 79 0.22 4.76 14.60
N LEU A 80 0.93 4.02 13.76
CA LEU A 80 0.96 2.57 13.84
C LEU A 80 1.83 2.13 15.02
N THR A 81 1.42 1.06 15.69
CA THR A 81 2.24 0.40 16.71
C THR A 81 3.30 -0.46 16.04
N GLN A 82 4.37 -0.80 16.76
CA GLN A 82 5.40 -1.69 16.23
C GLN A 82 4.80 -3.05 15.85
N GLU A 83 3.90 -3.60 16.67
CA GLU A 83 3.21 -4.86 16.39
C GLU A 83 2.40 -4.82 15.09
N GLN A 84 1.74 -3.69 14.80
CA GLN A 84 1.01 -3.51 13.54
C GLN A 84 1.96 -3.43 12.34
N ILE A 85 3.11 -2.78 12.51
CA ILE A 85 4.14 -2.70 11.45
C ILE A 85 4.69 -4.11 11.17
N ASP A 86 5.09 -4.83 12.22
CA ASP A 86 5.63 -6.19 12.11
C ASP A 86 4.60 -7.15 11.48
N PHE A 87 3.33 -7.01 11.85
CA PHE A 87 2.23 -7.77 11.25
C PHE A 87 2.12 -7.50 9.75
N LEU A 88 2.11 -6.22 9.32
CA LEU A 88 2.03 -5.86 7.90
C LEU A 88 3.24 -6.37 7.11
N GLU A 89 4.44 -6.34 7.69
CA GLU A 89 5.66 -6.84 7.07
C GLU A 89 5.73 -8.37 7.00
N SER A 90 5.02 -9.08 7.88
CA SER A 90 4.94 -10.54 7.85
C SER A 90 4.11 -11.10 6.68
N VAL A 91 3.28 -10.28 6.03
CA VAL A 91 2.31 -10.73 5.01
C VAL A 91 3.00 -11.26 3.76
N LYS A 92 4.09 -10.60 3.34
CA LYS A 92 4.85 -10.95 2.14
C LYS A 92 6.33 -10.63 2.34
N PRO A 93 7.26 -11.48 1.87
CA PRO A 93 8.68 -11.13 1.80
C PRO A 93 8.93 -9.85 0.99
N PHE A 94 9.96 -9.11 1.37
CA PHE A 94 10.38 -7.91 0.63
C PHE A 94 10.89 -8.28 -0.76
N GLU A 95 10.29 -7.67 -1.78
CA GLU A 95 10.75 -7.74 -3.16
C GLU A 95 11.10 -6.32 -3.65
N PRO A 96 12.30 -6.08 -4.21
CA PRO A 96 12.71 -4.75 -4.67
C PRO A 96 11.78 -4.12 -5.70
N GLY A 97 11.04 -4.94 -6.46
CA GLY A 97 10.08 -4.47 -7.45
C GLY A 97 10.73 -3.67 -8.58
N LEU A 98 10.06 -2.61 -9.03
CA LEU A 98 10.54 -1.70 -10.08
C LEU A 98 11.66 -0.79 -9.55
N PRO A 99 12.74 -0.52 -10.32
CA PRO A 99 13.02 -0.98 -11.68
C PRO A 99 13.76 -2.33 -11.77
N SER A 100 14.14 -2.93 -10.65
CA SER A 100 14.97 -4.15 -10.62
C SER A 100 14.34 -5.34 -11.34
N ASN A 101 13.02 -5.50 -11.25
CA ASN A 101 12.28 -6.54 -11.97
C ASN A 101 12.07 -6.27 -13.47
N PHE A 102 12.45 -5.08 -13.96
CA PHE A 102 12.29 -4.67 -15.36
C PHE A 102 13.65 -4.56 -16.08
N VAL A 103 14.66 -3.96 -15.45
CA VAL A 103 15.98 -3.70 -16.06
C VAL A 103 17.02 -4.75 -15.68
N GLY A 104 16.73 -5.61 -14.70
CA GLY A 104 17.67 -6.57 -14.14
C GLY A 104 18.49 -6.01 -12.99
N GLU A 105 19.37 -6.84 -12.43
CA GLU A 105 20.26 -6.46 -11.32
C GLU A 105 21.47 -5.66 -11.78
N GLU A 106 21.96 -4.78 -10.90
CA GLU A 106 23.16 -3.98 -11.12
C GLU A 106 24.38 -4.89 -11.38
N PRO A 107 25.06 -4.79 -12.55
CA PRO A 107 26.18 -5.65 -12.89
C PRO A 107 27.32 -5.68 -11.86
N ARG A 108 27.49 -4.59 -11.10
CA ARG A 108 28.55 -4.45 -10.07
C ARG A 108 28.24 -5.19 -8.76
N VAL A 109 27.02 -5.68 -8.57
CA VAL A 109 26.65 -6.46 -7.37
C VAL A 109 27.06 -7.93 -7.53
N ARG A 110 27.34 -8.38 -8.77
CA ARG A 110 28.01 -9.67 -9.05
C ARG A 110 29.53 -9.49 -9.14
N GLY A 111 30.18 -9.36 -7.98
CA GLY A 111 31.63 -9.40 -7.82
C GLY A 111 32.01 -10.45 -6.79
#